data_AF-A0A3D4M2F1-F1
#
_entry.id   AF-A0A3D4M2F1-F1
#
_cell.length_a   1.000
_cell.length_b   1.000
_cell.length_c   1.000
_cell.angle_alpha   90.00
_cell.angle_beta   90.00
_cell.angle_gamma   90.00
#
_symmetry.space_group_name_H-M   'P 1'
#
loop_
_entity.id
_entity.type
_entity.pdbx_description
1 polymer ?
#
loop_
_entity_poly.entity_id
_entity_poly.type
_entity_poly.pdbx_seq_one_letter_code
_entity_poly.pdbx_strand_id
1 'polypeptide(L)' 'MPTAQFTHEGLVPEYECYAICENAWNSYIQGSLRTLIESGKGNPNPKEGGLNEELGFLR' A
#
# COMPACT_ATOMS: atom_id res chain seq x y z
N MET A 1 -6.57 11.48 -17.40
CA MET A 1 -5.73 11.12 -16.23
C MET A 1 -4.57 10.28 -16.72
N PRO A 2 -3.34 10.52 -16.24
CA PRO A 2 -2.18 9.74 -16.66
C PRO A 2 -2.33 8.28 -16.20
N THR A 3 -2.03 7.35 -17.09
CA THR A 3 -1.98 5.91 -16.79
C THR A 3 -0.53 5.55 -16.45
N ALA A 4 -0.33 4.86 -15.33
CA ALA A 4 0.98 4.35 -14.90
C ALA A 4 0.93 2.82 -14.81
N GLN A 5 2.00 2.15 -15.24
CA GLN A 5 2.16 0.71 -15.12
C GLN A 5 3.17 0.43 -14.00
N PHE A 6 2.80 -0.48 -13.10
CA PHE A 6 3.63 -0.91 -11.98
C PHE A 6 3.86 -2.41 -12.07
N THR A 7 5.08 -2.82 -11.77
CA THR A 7 5.48 -4.24 -11.68
C THR A 7 5.97 -4.48 -10.26
N HIS A 8 5.40 -5.47 -9.59
CA HIS A 8 5.90 -5.94 -8.30
C HIS A 8 6.91 -7.06 -8.54
N GLU A 9 8.19 -6.79 -8.32
CA GLU A 9 9.23 -7.82 -8.38
C GLU A 9 9.32 -8.55 -7.03
N GLY A 10 9.13 -9.88 -7.04
CA GLY A 10 9.25 -10.72 -5.84
C GLY A 10 7.98 -10.82 -4.98
N LEU A 11 6.90 -10.11 -5.32
CA LEU A 11 5.58 -10.36 -4.77
C LEU A 11 4.89 -11.45 -5.61
N VAL A 12 5.05 -12.70 -5.20
CA VAL A 12 4.56 -13.86 -5.97
C VAL A 12 3.62 -14.77 -5.14
N PRO A 13 2.62 -15.43 -5.76
CA PRO A 13 1.58 -16.19 -5.05
C PRO A 13 2.08 -17.36 -4.18
N GLU A 14 3.30 -17.82 -4.39
CA GLU A 14 3.93 -18.91 -3.65
C GLU A 14 4.23 -18.53 -2.19
N TYR A 15 4.31 -17.24 -1.87
CA TYR A 15 4.47 -16.79 -0.49
C TYR A 15 3.11 -16.71 0.22
N GLU A 16 3.05 -17.24 1.45
CA GLU A 16 1.83 -17.23 2.27
C GLU A 16 1.28 -15.81 2.52
N CYS A 17 2.14 -14.79 2.49
CA CYS A 17 1.77 -13.40 2.69
C CYS A 17 1.35 -12.69 1.39
N TYR A 18 1.34 -13.36 0.23
CA TYR A 18 1.06 -12.74 -1.07
C TYR A 18 -0.21 -11.89 -1.05
N ALA A 19 -1.33 -12.47 -0.60
CA ALA A 19 -2.62 -11.78 -0.65
C ALA A 19 -2.65 -10.50 0.20
N ILE A 20 -2.07 -10.52 1.40
CA ILE A 20 -2.02 -9.34 2.27
C ILE A 20 -1.03 -8.31 1.75
N CYS A 21 0.12 -8.74 1.23
CA CYS A 21 1.13 -7.85 0.66
C CYS A 21 0.64 -7.21 -0.65
N GLU A 22 -0.01 -7.95 -1.53
CA GLU A 22 -0.63 -7.46 -2.76
C GLU A 22 -1.71 -6.43 -2.45
N ASN A 23 -2.60 -6.72 -1.49
CA ASN A 23 -3.64 -5.80 -1.09
C ASN A 23 -3.06 -4.50 -0.50
N ALA A 24 -2.05 -4.61 0.37
CA ALA A 24 -1.38 -3.46 0.95
C ALA A 24 -0.71 -2.57 -0.12
N TRP A 25 0.07 -3.17 -1.03
CA TRP A 25 0.71 -2.42 -2.12
C TRP A 25 -0.29 -1.77 -3.06
N ASN A 26 -1.36 -2.49 -3.43
CA ASN A 26 -2.43 -1.93 -4.26
C ASN A 26 -3.11 -0.73 -3.60
N SER A 27 -3.33 -0.76 -2.28
CA SER A 27 -3.92 0.36 -1.54
C SER A 27 -3.03 1.62 -1.60
N TYR A 28 -1.70 1.46 -1.48
CA TYR A 28 -0.76 2.57 -1.64
C TYR A 28 -0.76 3.13 -3.06
N ILE A 29 -0.70 2.27 -4.09
CA ILE A 29 -0.58 2.69 -5.49
C ILE A 29 -1.87 3.33 -5.98
N GLN A 30 -3.01 2.67 -5.78
CA GLN A 30 -4.30 3.10 -6.34
C GLN A 30 -4.97 4.18 -5.49
N GLY A 31 -4.64 4.26 -4.19
CA GLY A 31 -5.15 5.25 -3.26
C GLY A 31 -4.16 6.38 -3.02
N SER A 32 -3.19 6.16 -2.13
CA SER A 32 -2.30 7.22 -1.62
C SER A 32 -1.48 7.92 -2.72
N LEU A 33 -0.80 7.14 -3.58
CA LEU A 33 0.03 7.67 -4.66
C LEU A 33 -0.81 8.36 -5.73
N ARG A 34 -1.97 7.79 -6.08
CA ARG A 34 -2.89 8.42 -7.01
C ARG A 34 -3.33 9.81 -6.54
N THR A 35 -3.78 9.92 -5.29
CA THR A 35 -4.18 11.21 -4.70
C THR A 35 -3.01 12.19 -4.62
N LEU A 36 -1.80 11.69 -4.33
CA LEU A 36 -0.58 12.50 -4.36
C LEU A 36 -0.33 13.10 -5.75
N ILE A 37 -0.47 12.31 -6.82
CA ILE A 37 -0.30 12.77 -8.20
C ILE A 37 -1.38 13.79 -8.58
N GLU A 38 -2.64 13.53 -8.23
CA GLU A 38 -3.78 14.36 -8.64
C GLU A 38 -3.90 15.67 -7.85
N SER A 39 -3.53 15.67 -6.57
CA SER A 39 -3.80 16.79 -5.64
C SER A 39 -2.57 17.35 -4.93
N GLY A 40 -1.41 16.72 -5.07
CA GLY A 40 -0.20 17.07 -4.32
C GLY A 40 -0.16 16.53 -2.88
N LYS A 41 -1.18 15.77 -2.43
CA LYS A 41 -1.22 15.18 -1.08
C LYS A 41 -1.64 13.71 -1.12
N GLY A 42 -0.82 12.83 -0.54
CA GLY A 42 -1.14 11.40 -0.35
C GLY A 42 -1.66 11.09 1.05
N ASN A 43 -2.03 9.82 1.27
CA ASN A 43 -2.48 9.30 2.57
C ASN A 43 -1.70 8.02 2.95
N PRO A 44 -0.36 8.07 3.11
CA PRO A 44 0.41 6.90 3.53
C PRO A 44 0.17 6.58 5.01
N ASN A 45 0.52 5.36 5.44
CA ASN A 45 0.55 5.02 6.86
C ASN A 45 1.54 5.94 7.61
N PRO A 46 1.27 6.26 8.89
CA PRO A 46 2.21 6.97 9.74
C PRO A 46 3.57 6.25 9.83
N LYS A 47 4.65 7.02 9.98
CA LYS A 47 6.01 6.48 10.16
C LYS A 47 6.21 5.79 11.51
N GLU A 48 5.46 6.21 12.53
CA GLU A 48 5.45 5.68 13.90
C GLU A 48 4.00 5.39 14.27
N GLY A 49 3.72 4.31 15.03
CA GLY A 49 2.34 3.99 15.39
C GLY A 49 1.53 3.44 14.20
N GLY A 50 2.08 2.48 13.45
CA GLY A 50 1.44 2.00 12.21
C GLY A 50 0.01 1.48 12.43
N LEU A 51 -0.79 1.38 11.37
CA LEU A 51 -2.17 0.85 11.42
C LEU A 51 -2.31 -0.46 12.21
N ASN A 52 -1.28 -1.32 12.19
CA ASN A 52 -1.28 -2.59 12.94
C ASN A 52 -1.12 -2.39 14.46
N GLU A 53 -0.44 -1.33 14.89
CA GLU A 53 -0.38 -0.88 16.28
C GLU A 53 -1.70 -0.19 16.70
N GLU A 54 -2.28 0.63 15.83
CA GLU A 54 -3.52 1.37 16.10
C GLU A 54 -4.76 0.43 16.15
N LEU A 55 -4.82 -0.58 15.29
CA LEU A 55 -5.90 -1.56 15.22
C LEU A 55 -5.69 -2.78 16.14
N GLY A 56 -4.60 -2.81 16.92
CA GLY A 56 -4.34 -3.84 17.92
C GLY A 56 -3.99 -5.23 17.37
N PHE A 57 -3.58 -5.34 16.11
CA PHE A 57 -3.19 -6.62 15.48
C PHE A 57 -1.79 -7.12 15.89
N LEU A 58 -1.05 -6.34 16.70
CA LEU A 58 0.27 -6.69 17.26
C LEU A 58 0.26 -6.87 18.78
N ARG A 59 -0.91 -7.11 19.41
CA ARG A 59 -0.98 -7.62 20.79
C ARG A 59 -1.30 -9.11 20.83
#